data_AF-A0A961XYS0-F1
#
_entry.id   AF-A0A961XYS0-F1
#
_cell.length_a   1.000
_cell.length_b   1.000
_cell.length_c   1.000
_cell.angle_alpha   90.00
_cell.angle_beta   90.00
_cell.angle_gamma   90.00
#
_symmetry.space_group_name_H-M   'P 1'
#
loop_
_entity.id
_entity.type
_entity.pdbx_description
1 polymer ?
#
loop_
_entity_poly.entity_id
_entity_poly.type
_entity_poly.pdbx_seq_one_letter_code
_entity_poly.pdbx_strand_id
1 'polypeptide(L)'
;LELVSSSDAPASPPVEAPETKLPGPSGMAAERMRDRLRGFMMPAAPLPGPSPSESDRRAMLFARLKMTALTGNPAFFQTALADALDIEFAIARDITMSGGYTSLIAALKSVGLNSEQGFLITSAIFPQIFTHAEAIRLFIERYQLMHHEAALEMLRGWRAETAARNFLRVQPPAAVNSDEKSESPDHLRAS
;
A
#
# COMPACT_ATOMS: atom_id res chain seq x y z
N LEU A 1 -64.73 23.52 62.40
CA LEU A 1 -63.27 23.65 62.55
C LEU A 1 -62.96 23.15 63.96
N GLU A 2 -62.79 21.83 64.08
CA GLU A 2 -62.65 21.16 65.37
C GLU A 2 -61.21 21.22 65.91
N LEU A 3 -61.13 21.45 67.22
CA LEU A 3 -59.95 21.42 68.07
C LEU A 3 -60.10 20.26 69.07
N VAL A 4 -59.01 19.51 69.24
CA VAL A 4 -58.49 18.86 70.47
C VAL A 4 -59.23 17.66 71.10
N SER A 5 -58.50 16.53 71.21
CA SER A 5 -58.37 15.67 72.40
C SER A 5 -57.23 14.64 72.17
N SER A 6 -56.16 14.65 72.96
CA SER A 6 -55.91 13.87 74.21
C SER A 6 -55.18 12.52 73.94
N SER A 7 -53.92 12.38 74.38
CA SER A 7 -53.48 11.55 75.55
C SER A 7 -53.07 10.12 75.12
N ASP A 8 -52.09 9.37 75.62
CA ASP A 8 -50.87 9.49 76.46
C ASP A 8 -50.12 8.11 76.39
N ALA A 9 -48.78 8.11 76.45
CA ALA A 9 -47.77 7.04 76.79
C ALA A 9 -47.79 5.62 76.13
N PRO A 10 -46.71 4.76 76.18
CA PRO A 10 -45.48 4.81 77.00
C PRO A 10 -44.12 4.44 76.29
N ALA A 11 -43.11 4.12 77.11
CA ALA A 11 -41.65 4.08 76.95
C ALA A 11 -40.95 2.96 76.12
N SER A 12 -39.72 3.30 75.69
CA SER A 12 -38.46 2.58 75.30
C SER A 12 -38.34 1.03 75.45
N PRO A 13 -37.53 0.31 74.63
CA PRO A 13 -36.04 0.35 74.69
C PRO A 13 -35.31 0.16 73.31
N PRO A 14 -33.95 0.17 73.26
CA PRO A 14 -33.17 0.33 72.04
C PRO A 14 -32.97 -1.01 71.31
N VAL A 15 -33.24 -1.03 70.00
CA VAL A 15 -32.85 -2.15 69.15
C VAL A 15 -31.58 -1.75 68.42
N GLU A 16 -30.48 -2.19 69.02
CA GLU A 16 -29.17 -2.33 68.42
C GLU A 16 -29.32 -2.99 67.05
N ALA A 17 -29.22 -2.19 65.98
CA ALA A 17 -29.09 -2.73 64.64
C ALA A 17 -27.76 -3.49 64.61
N PRO A 18 -27.73 -4.76 64.15
CA PRO A 18 -26.48 -5.45 63.99
C PRO A 18 -25.67 -4.63 62.98
N GLU A 19 -24.49 -4.16 63.39
CA GLU A 19 -23.43 -3.77 62.47
C GLU A 19 -23.14 -5.01 61.62
N THR A 20 -23.89 -5.10 60.53
CA THR A 20 -23.65 -6.06 59.48
C THR A 20 -22.43 -5.49 58.79
N LYS A 21 -21.26 -5.88 59.31
CA LYS A 21 -19.96 -5.65 58.70
C LYS A 21 -20.09 -6.26 57.31
N LEU A 22 -20.45 -5.42 56.34
CA LEU A 22 -20.53 -5.81 54.94
C LEU A 22 -19.17 -6.42 54.62
N PRO A 23 -19.10 -7.71 54.26
CA PRO A 23 -17.85 -8.27 53.81
C PRO A 23 -17.47 -7.42 52.60
N GLY A 24 -16.35 -6.70 52.72
CA GLY A 24 -15.79 -5.93 51.61
C GLY A 24 -15.78 -6.84 50.38
N PRO A 25 -16.17 -6.32 49.20
CA PRO A 25 -16.29 -7.14 48.01
C PRO A 25 -15.04 -7.99 47.87
N SER A 26 -15.22 -9.32 47.82
CA SER A 26 -14.12 -10.28 47.67
C SER A 26 -13.14 -9.75 46.61
N GLY A 27 -11.83 -9.92 46.81
CA GLY A 27 -10.82 -9.34 45.91
C GLY A 27 -11.10 -9.58 44.42
N MET A 28 -11.72 -10.72 44.09
CA MET A 28 -12.16 -11.05 42.74
C MET A 28 -13.33 -10.21 42.21
N ALA A 29 -14.31 -9.83 43.04
CA ALA A 29 -15.39 -8.94 42.64
C ALA A 29 -14.88 -7.52 42.40
N ALA A 30 -13.96 -7.04 43.24
CA ALA A 30 -13.30 -5.75 43.05
C ALA A 30 -12.43 -5.76 41.79
N GLU A 31 -11.67 -6.84 41.53
CA GLU A 31 -10.84 -6.96 40.34
C GLU A 31 -11.68 -7.01 39.06
N ARG A 32 -12.80 -7.75 39.05
CA ARG A 32 -13.76 -7.74 37.93
C ARG A 32 -14.33 -6.35 37.67
N MET A 33 -14.61 -5.56 38.72
CA MET A 33 -15.08 -4.19 38.55
C MET A 33 -13.98 -3.28 37.99
N ARG A 34 -12.74 -3.44 38.43
CA ARG A 34 -11.59 -2.71 37.89
C ARG A 34 -11.33 -3.05 36.43
N ASP A 35 -11.39 -4.32 36.06
CA ASP A 35 -11.21 -4.75 34.67
C ASP A 35 -12.34 -4.20 33.78
N ARG A 36 -13.57 -4.16 34.29
CA ARG A 36 -14.70 -3.55 33.58
C ARG A 36 -14.50 -2.04 33.40
N LEU A 37 -14.05 -1.34 34.44
CA LEU A 37 -13.72 0.09 34.39
C LEU A 37 -12.55 0.37 33.45
N ARG A 38 -11.48 -0.45 33.49
CA ARG A 38 -10.37 -0.37 32.53
C ARG A 38 -10.83 -0.59 31.10
N GLY A 39 -11.78 -1.50 30.88
CA GLY A 39 -12.41 -1.70 29.57
C GLY A 39 -13.12 -0.45 29.04
N PHE A 40 -13.77 0.33 29.91
CA PHE A 40 -14.38 1.61 29.53
C PHE A 40 -13.38 2.77 29.41
N MET A 41 -12.24 2.70 30.10
CA MET A 41 -11.18 3.70 30.08
C MET A 41 -10.16 3.49 28.95
N MET A 42 -10.24 2.39 28.20
CA MET A 42 -9.42 2.23 27.01
C MET A 42 -9.88 3.25 25.97
N PRO A 43 -8.99 4.14 25.49
CA PRO A 43 -9.31 5.01 24.37
C PRO A 43 -9.74 4.11 23.22
N ALA A 44 -10.88 4.42 22.62
CA ALA A 44 -11.36 3.70 21.45
C ALA A 44 -10.19 3.55 20.46
N ALA A 45 -9.89 2.32 20.07
CA ALA A 45 -8.83 2.04 19.13
C ALA A 45 -8.96 3.03 17.96
N PRO A 46 -7.89 3.73 17.55
CA PRO A 46 -7.97 4.70 16.46
C PRO A 46 -8.67 4.03 15.29
N LEU A 47 -9.87 4.53 14.95
CA LEU A 47 -10.57 4.06 13.77
C LEU A 47 -9.59 4.20 12.61
N PRO A 48 -9.42 3.16 11.77
CA PRO A 48 -8.63 3.29 10.57
C PRO A 48 -9.11 4.54 9.84
N GLY A 49 -8.21 5.52 9.70
CA GLY A 49 -8.53 6.75 8.99
C GLY A 49 -9.06 6.44 7.58
N PRO A 50 -9.80 7.36 6.95
CA PRO A 50 -10.28 7.16 5.59
C PRO A 50 -9.10 6.77 4.69
N SER A 51 -9.28 5.72 3.88
CA SER A 51 -8.28 5.32 2.90
C SER A 51 -7.96 6.51 2.00
N PRO A 52 -6.68 6.77 1.67
CA PRO A 52 -6.30 7.90 0.84
C PRO A 52 -7.02 7.84 -0.50
N SER A 53 -7.49 9.00 -0.97
CA SER A 53 -8.15 9.09 -2.28
C SER A 53 -7.15 8.81 -3.40
N GLU A 54 -7.65 8.50 -4.61
CA GLU A 54 -6.81 8.39 -5.81
C GLU A 54 -6.03 9.69 -6.11
N SER A 55 -6.58 10.84 -5.73
CA SER A 55 -5.87 12.11 -5.83
C SER A 55 -4.69 12.18 -4.87
N ASP A 56 -4.88 11.75 -3.62
CA ASP A 56 -3.82 11.74 -2.61
C ASP A 56 -2.71 10.77 -2.99
N ARG A 57 -3.08 9.57 -3.47
CA ARG A 57 -2.13 8.57 -3.98
C ARG A 57 -1.28 9.14 -5.12
N ARG A 58 -1.91 9.79 -6.11
CA ARG A 58 -1.18 10.44 -7.21
C ARG A 58 -0.27 11.57 -6.73
N ALA A 59 -0.72 12.37 -5.76
CA ALA A 59 0.10 13.43 -5.18
C ALA A 59 1.33 12.87 -4.44
N MET A 60 1.17 11.77 -3.69
CA MET A 60 2.27 11.08 -3.01
C MET A 60 3.26 10.46 -4.02
N LEU A 61 2.75 9.81 -5.08
CA LEU A 61 3.59 9.27 -6.16
C LEU A 61 4.36 10.38 -6.86
N PHE A 62 3.70 11.49 -7.20
CA PHE A 62 4.35 12.66 -7.78
C PHE A 62 5.45 13.21 -6.87
N ALA A 63 5.17 13.36 -5.56
CA ALA A 63 6.15 13.87 -4.60
C ALA A 63 7.39 12.97 -4.53
N ARG A 64 7.21 11.64 -4.52
CA ARG A 64 8.29 10.65 -4.51
C ARG A 64 9.12 10.69 -5.80
N LEU A 65 8.44 10.68 -6.95
CA LEU A 65 9.11 10.73 -8.27
C LEU A 65 9.86 12.05 -8.46
N LYS A 66 9.27 13.18 -8.07
CA LYS A 66 9.92 14.48 -8.10
C LYS A 66 11.17 14.50 -7.23
N MET A 67 11.06 14.07 -5.96
CA MET A 67 12.19 14.07 -5.04
C MET A 67 13.35 13.23 -5.57
N THR A 68 13.06 12.03 -6.08
CA THR A 68 14.08 11.14 -6.64
C THR A 68 14.69 11.65 -7.94
N ALA A 69 13.89 12.23 -8.85
CA ALA A 69 14.39 12.85 -10.07
C ALA A 69 15.35 14.02 -9.78
N LEU A 70 15.01 14.87 -8.79
CA LEU A 70 15.83 16.02 -8.41
C LEU A 70 17.12 15.66 -7.69
N THR A 71 17.31 14.40 -7.26
CA THR A 71 18.60 13.97 -6.68
C THR A 71 19.73 13.88 -7.70
N GLY A 72 19.40 13.83 -9.00
CA GLY A 72 20.37 13.61 -10.07
C GLY A 72 20.93 12.19 -10.16
N ASN A 73 20.51 11.27 -9.28
CA ASN A 73 20.88 9.86 -9.35
C ASN A 73 19.79 9.07 -10.11
N PRO A 74 20.09 8.56 -11.32
CA PRO A 74 19.09 7.84 -12.12
C PRO A 74 18.59 6.56 -11.45
N ALA A 75 19.42 5.89 -10.64
CA ALA A 75 19.02 4.65 -9.98
C ALA A 75 17.90 4.86 -8.96
N PHE A 76 17.92 5.96 -8.20
CA PHE A 76 16.85 6.26 -7.23
C PHE A 76 15.53 6.54 -7.92
N PHE A 77 15.57 7.27 -9.04
CA PHE A 77 14.38 7.50 -9.84
C PHE A 77 13.86 6.20 -10.45
N GLN A 78 14.74 5.36 -11.01
CA GLN A 78 14.39 4.07 -11.60
C GLN A 78 13.74 3.14 -10.58
N THR A 79 14.23 3.07 -9.34
CA THR A 79 13.59 2.30 -8.26
C THR A 79 12.23 2.87 -7.90
N ALA A 80 12.11 4.18 -7.74
CA ALA A 80 10.81 4.81 -7.44
C ALA A 80 9.80 4.63 -8.59
N LEU A 81 10.26 4.63 -9.83
CA LEU A 81 9.44 4.39 -11.01
C LEU A 81 9.00 2.91 -11.10
N ALA A 82 9.91 1.98 -10.84
CA ALA A 82 9.62 0.55 -10.77
C ALA A 82 8.53 0.27 -9.72
N ASP A 83 8.68 0.82 -8.52
CA ASP A 83 7.70 0.70 -7.43
C ASP A 83 6.36 1.35 -7.79
N ALA A 84 6.37 2.51 -8.48
CA ALA A 84 5.13 3.22 -8.83
C ALA A 84 4.33 2.50 -9.92
N LEU A 85 5.02 1.83 -10.85
CA LEU A 85 4.41 1.13 -11.97
C LEU A 85 4.19 -0.36 -11.71
N ASP A 86 4.77 -0.90 -10.64
CA ASP A 86 4.81 -2.34 -10.33
C ASP A 86 5.45 -3.13 -11.48
N ILE A 87 6.66 -2.71 -11.87
CA ILE A 87 7.47 -3.33 -12.94
C ILE A 87 8.86 -3.68 -12.43
N GLU A 88 9.57 -4.53 -13.17
CA GLU A 88 10.96 -4.85 -12.85
C GLU A 88 11.90 -3.62 -12.99
N PHE A 89 12.88 -3.49 -12.09
CA PHE A 89 13.90 -2.44 -12.15
C PHE A 89 14.62 -2.38 -13.51
N ALA A 90 14.88 -3.54 -14.13
CA ALA A 90 15.53 -3.59 -15.45
C ALA A 90 14.70 -2.89 -16.54
N ILE A 91 13.37 -3.00 -16.48
CA ILE A 91 12.45 -2.35 -17.43
C ILE A 91 12.35 -0.85 -17.11
N ALA A 92 12.27 -0.47 -15.84
CA ALA A 92 12.31 0.96 -15.46
C ALA A 92 13.61 1.65 -15.90
N ARG A 93 14.74 0.94 -15.83
CA ARG A 93 16.03 1.40 -16.37
C ARG A 93 15.96 1.54 -17.90
N ASP A 94 15.40 0.57 -18.60
CA ASP A 94 15.28 0.62 -20.07
C ASP A 94 14.41 1.79 -20.54
N ILE A 95 13.29 2.04 -19.86
CA ILE A 95 12.41 3.20 -20.12
C ILE A 95 13.18 4.54 -20.02
N THR A 96 14.12 4.64 -19.09
CA THR A 96 14.84 5.91 -18.81
C THR A 96 16.16 6.05 -19.58
N MET A 97 16.78 4.96 -20.04
CA MET A 97 18.07 5.01 -20.75
C MET A 97 17.91 4.77 -22.24
N SER A 98 17.24 3.68 -22.64
CA SER A 98 17.15 3.24 -24.05
C SER A 98 15.87 3.72 -24.73
N GLY A 99 14.74 3.67 -24.03
CA GLY A 99 13.42 3.98 -24.55
C GLY A 99 13.16 5.46 -24.80
N GLY A 100 14.12 6.33 -24.45
CA GLY A 100 14.04 7.78 -24.57
C GLY A 100 12.91 8.41 -23.75
N TYR A 101 12.77 9.73 -23.84
CA TYR A 101 11.76 10.45 -23.06
C TYR A 101 10.31 10.12 -23.47
N THR A 102 10.07 9.50 -24.63
CA THR A 102 8.70 9.12 -25.05
C THR A 102 8.17 7.92 -24.26
N SER A 103 9.01 6.93 -23.98
CA SER A 103 8.66 5.82 -23.07
C SER A 103 8.43 6.35 -21.65
N LEU A 104 9.23 7.33 -21.22
CA LEU A 104 9.01 8.02 -19.95
C LEU A 104 7.67 8.78 -19.93
N ILE A 105 7.29 9.47 -21.01
CA ILE A 105 5.97 10.14 -21.10
C ILE A 105 4.84 9.13 -20.89
N ALA A 106 4.91 7.95 -21.50
CA ALA A 106 3.92 6.89 -21.32
C ALA A 106 3.85 6.43 -19.86
N ALA A 107 5.01 6.19 -19.23
CA ALA A 107 5.10 5.84 -17.82
C ALA A 107 4.49 6.91 -16.89
N LEU A 108 4.73 8.19 -17.14
CA LEU A 108 4.18 9.27 -16.31
C LEU A 108 2.67 9.46 -16.55
N LYS A 109 2.21 9.27 -17.80
CA LYS A 109 0.79 9.31 -18.15
C LYS A 109 0.01 8.16 -17.54
N SER A 110 0.55 6.95 -17.46
CA SER A 110 -0.15 5.81 -16.86
C SER A 110 -0.38 5.99 -15.36
N VAL A 111 0.49 6.74 -14.66
CA VAL A 111 0.30 7.15 -13.25
C VAL A 111 -0.76 8.27 -13.11
N GLY A 112 -1.16 8.89 -14.22
CA GLY A 112 -2.15 9.97 -14.23
C GLY A 112 -1.59 11.33 -13.83
N LEU A 113 -0.28 11.56 -14.09
CA LEU A 113 0.35 12.86 -13.88
C LEU A 113 -0.06 13.85 -14.96
N ASN A 114 -0.21 15.12 -14.58
CA ASN A 114 -0.52 16.20 -15.53
C ASN A 114 0.73 16.59 -16.35
N SER A 115 0.56 17.45 -17.36
CA SER A 115 1.66 17.87 -18.24
C SER A 115 2.78 18.62 -17.54
N GLU A 116 2.44 19.44 -16.55
CA GLU A 116 3.42 20.23 -15.78
C GLU A 116 4.28 19.34 -14.88
N GLN A 117 3.65 18.40 -14.19
CA GLN A 117 4.29 17.38 -13.37
C GLN A 117 5.19 16.48 -14.22
N GLY A 118 4.68 16.03 -15.38
CA GLY A 118 5.43 15.23 -16.33
C GLY A 118 6.64 15.97 -16.88
N PHE A 119 6.48 17.24 -17.23
CA PHE A 119 7.57 18.11 -17.69
C PHE A 119 8.66 18.30 -16.62
N LEU A 120 8.28 18.57 -15.37
CA LEU A 120 9.24 18.76 -14.30
C LEU A 120 10.09 17.52 -14.08
N ILE A 121 9.48 16.34 -14.01
CA ILE A 121 10.21 15.08 -13.85
C ILE A 121 11.11 14.81 -15.07
N THR A 122 10.58 15.01 -16.29
CA THR A 122 11.33 14.74 -17.52
C THR A 122 12.52 15.69 -17.67
N SER A 123 12.37 16.97 -17.33
CA SER A 123 13.46 17.95 -17.41
C SER A 123 14.54 17.73 -16.37
N ALA A 124 14.20 17.20 -15.19
CA ALA A 124 15.18 16.78 -14.19
C ALA A 124 16.02 15.57 -14.65
N ILE A 125 15.41 14.62 -15.39
CA ILE A 125 16.10 13.42 -15.88
C ILE A 125 16.89 13.69 -17.17
N PHE A 126 16.35 14.51 -18.06
CA PHE A 126 16.93 14.83 -19.36
C PHE A 126 17.14 16.34 -19.53
N PRO A 127 18.02 16.96 -18.74
CA PRO A 127 18.19 18.42 -18.77
C PRO A 127 18.68 18.94 -20.13
N GLN A 128 19.47 18.13 -20.86
CA GLN A 128 20.04 18.50 -22.16
C GLN A 128 19.02 18.64 -23.30
N ILE A 129 17.80 18.10 -23.12
CA ILE A 129 16.77 18.13 -24.18
C ILE A 129 16.01 19.46 -24.17
N PHE A 130 15.97 20.17 -23.03
CA PHE A 130 15.12 21.35 -22.81
C PHE A 130 15.90 22.67 -22.82
N THR A 131 16.78 22.85 -23.81
CA THR A 131 17.62 24.07 -23.93
C THR A 131 16.88 25.27 -24.52
N HIS A 132 15.79 25.04 -25.28
CA HIS A 132 15.05 26.08 -25.99
C HIS A 132 13.54 25.94 -25.79
N ALA A 133 12.81 27.07 -25.89
CA ALA A 133 11.36 27.11 -25.72
C ALA A 133 10.60 26.19 -26.70
N GLU A 134 11.15 25.99 -27.90
CA GLU A 134 10.57 25.07 -28.89
C GLU A 134 10.57 23.61 -28.41
N ALA A 135 11.64 23.16 -27.75
CA ALA A 135 11.71 21.81 -27.20
C ALA A 135 10.66 21.59 -26.10
N ILE A 136 10.41 22.62 -25.28
CA ILE A 136 9.35 22.59 -24.26
C ILE A 136 7.98 22.50 -24.92
N ARG A 137 7.71 23.30 -25.97
CA ARG A 137 6.45 23.25 -26.73
C ARG A 137 6.20 21.85 -27.30
N LEU A 138 7.20 21.27 -27.99
CA LEU A 138 7.11 19.95 -28.60
C LEU A 138 6.86 18.85 -27.55
N PHE A 139 7.47 18.96 -26.37
CA PHE A 139 7.19 18.05 -25.28
C PHE A 139 5.73 18.13 -24.82
N ILE A 140 5.21 19.35 -24.60
CA ILE A 140 3.82 19.54 -24.15
C ILE A 140 2.85 18.99 -25.20
N GLU A 141 3.06 19.28 -26.48
CA GLU A 141 2.25 18.75 -27.58
C GLU A 141 2.26 17.23 -27.59
N ARG A 142 3.43 16.60 -27.49
CA ARG A 142 3.55 15.14 -27.46
C ARG A 142 2.90 14.54 -26.21
N TYR A 143 3.03 15.19 -25.06
CA TYR A 143 2.40 14.77 -23.80
C TYR A 143 0.88 14.84 -23.89
N GLN A 144 0.32 15.83 -24.59
CA GLN A 144 -1.13 15.95 -24.81
C GLN A 144 -1.65 14.96 -25.85
N LEU A 145 -0.90 14.72 -26.93
CA LEU A 145 -1.22 13.71 -27.94
C LEU A 145 -1.23 12.28 -27.37
N MET A 146 -0.40 12.01 -26.34
CA MET A 146 -0.43 10.72 -25.69
C MET A 146 -1.63 10.59 -24.73
N HIS A 147 -2.61 9.80 -25.15
CA HIS A 147 -3.78 9.47 -24.35
C HIS A 147 -3.43 8.56 -23.16
N HIS A 148 -4.15 8.75 -22.05
CA HIS A 148 -3.96 7.93 -20.84
C HIS A 148 -4.19 6.44 -21.11
N GLU A 149 -5.16 6.09 -21.95
CA GLU A 149 -5.45 4.69 -22.31
C GLU A 149 -4.30 4.02 -23.08
N ALA A 150 -3.69 4.72 -24.04
CA ALA A 150 -2.52 4.22 -24.76
C ALA A 150 -1.33 4.00 -23.81
N ALA A 151 -1.15 4.91 -22.85
CA ALA A 151 -0.13 4.76 -21.81
C ALA A 151 -0.39 3.56 -20.89
N LEU A 152 -1.65 3.27 -20.55
CA LEU A 152 -2.02 2.08 -19.79
C LEU A 152 -1.74 0.80 -20.58
N GLU A 153 -1.93 0.80 -21.90
CA GLU A 153 -1.61 -0.37 -22.73
C GLU A 153 -0.10 -0.65 -22.77
N MET A 154 0.73 0.39 -22.89
CA MET A 154 2.19 0.24 -22.75
C MET A 154 2.57 -0.32 -21.37
N LEU A 155 1.93 0.18 -20.31
CA LEU A 155 2.15 -0.32 -18.96
C LEU A 155 1.78 -1.81 -18.82
N ARG A 156 0.69 -2.26 -19.45
CA ARG A 156 0.33 -3.69 -19.49
C ARG A 156 1.41 -4.51 -20.19
N GLY A 157 1.96 -4.01 -21.30
CA GLY A 157 3.09 -4.63 -21.98
C GLY A 157 4.31 -4.81 -21.07
N TRP A 158 4.70 -3.76 -20.34
CA TRP A 158 5.83 -3.82 -19.40
C TRP A 158 5.59 -4.74 -18.21
N ARG A 159 4.35 -4.80 -17.70
CA ARG A 159 3.99 -5.75 -16.64
C ARG A 159 3.98 -7.18 -17.12
N ALA A 160 3.51 -7.44 -18.34
CA ALA A 160 3.58 -8.75 -18.95
C ALA A 160 5.04 -9.19 -19.16
N GLU A 161 5.91 -8.27 -19.58
CA GLU A 161 7.34 -8.53 -19.69
C GLU A 161 7.99 -8.80 -18.32
N THR A 162 7.62 -8.03 -17.29
CA THR A 162 8.05 -8.27 -15.90
C THR A 162 7.66 -9.68 -15.44
N ALA A 163 6.41 -10.08 -15.69
CA ALA A 163 5.93 -11.41 -15.35
C ALA A 163 6.72 -12.49 -16.09
N ALA A 164 6.89 -12.36 -17.41
CA ALA A 164 7.63 -13.31 -18.24
C ALA A 164 9.07 -13.52 -17.75
N ARG A 165 9.78 -12.43 -17.42
CA ARG A 165 11.15 -12.48 -16.88
C ARG A 165 11.20 -13.19 -15.53
N ASN A 166 10.24 -12.92 -14.65
CA ASN A 166 10.13 -13.62 -13.37
C ASN A 166 9.83 -15.12 -13.54
N PHE A 167 8.94 -15.49 -14.46
CA PHE A 167 8.65 -16.89 -14.77
C PHE A 167 9.88 -17.64 -15.27
N LEU A 168 10.65 -17.05 -16.20
CA LEU A 168 11.89 -17.65 -16.71
C LEU A 168 12.95 -17.84 -15.61
N ARG A 169 13.01 -16.95 -14.62
CA ARG A 169 13.94 -17.06 -13.50
C ARG A 169 13.54 -18.15 -12.49
N VAL A 170 12.24 -18.37 -12.30
CA VAL A 170 11.71 -19.37 -11.36
C VAL A 170 11.73 -20.78 -11.97
N GLN A 171 11.72 -20.91 -13.29
CA GLN A 171 11.78 -22.20 -13.94
C GLN A 171 13.15 -22.85 -13.65
N PRO A 172 13.20 -24.01 -12.97
CA PRO A 172 14.45 -24.75 -12.82
C PRO A 172 14.97 -25.12 -14.22
N PRO A 173 16.30 -25.24 -14.42
CA PRO A 173 16.83 -25.70 -15.69
C PRO A 173 16.14 -27.01 -16.03
N ALA A 174 15.38 -27.01 -17.13
CA ALA A 174 14.69 -28.20 -17.61
C ALA A 174 15.73 -29.32 -17.67
N ALA A 175 15.50 -30.38 -16.89
CA ALA A 175 16.35 -31.54 -16.84
C ALA A 175 16.60 -31.98 -18.28
N VAL A 176 17.83 -31.77 -18.75
CA VAL A 176 18.32 -32.26 -20.02
C VAL A 176 18.10 -33.76 -19.99
N ASN A 177 17.19 -34.22 -20.85
CA ASN A 177 16.68 -35.59 -20.94
C ASN A 177 17.74 -36.63 -20.54
N SER A 178 17.52 -37.28 -19.39
CA SER A 178 18.06 -38.62 -19.16
C SER A 178 17.32 -39.53 -20.12
N ASP A 179 17.87 -39.66 -21.32
CA ASP A 179 17.52 -40.71 -22.27
C ASP A 179 17.91 -42.04 -21.61
N GLU A 180 17.01 -42.58 -20.77
CA GLU A 180 17.01 -43.98 -20.39
C GLU A 180 16.76 -44.77 -21.67
N LYS A 181 17.87 -45.02 -22.36
CA LYS A 181 18.04 -45.99 -23.44
C LYS A 181 17.25 -47.25 -23.07
N SER A 182 16.08 -47.36 -23.65
CA SER A 182 15.20 -48.52 -23.48
C SER A 182 15.94 -49.75 -23.99
N GLU A 183 16.23 -50.69 -23.08
CA GLU A 183 16.62 -52.05 -23.43
C GLU A 183 15.58 -52.64 -24.40
N SER A 184 16.01 -52.97 -25.61
CA SER A 184 15.29 -53.91 -26.48
C SER A 184 15.96 -55.27 -26.37
N PRO A 185 15.29 -56.31 -25.85
CA PRO A 185 15.74 -57.68 -25.98
C PRO A 185 15.04 -58.29 -27.20
N ASP A 186 15.62 -58.13 -28.38
CA ASP A 186 15.15 -58.84 -29.57
C ASP A 186 15.94 -60.14 -29.79
N HIS A 187 15.18 -61.23 -29.69
CA HIS A 187 15.56 -62.61 -29.90
C HIS A 187 16.15 -62.86 -31.29
N LEU A 188 17.41 -63.28 -31.35
CA LEU A 188 17.97 -63.94 -32.54
C LEU A 188 17.86 -65.46 -32.36
N ARG A 189 16.83 -66.02 -33.00
CA ARG A 189 16.67 -67.44 -33.33
C ARG A 189 17.13 -67.64 -34.78
N ALA A 190 18.16 -68.45 -34.99
CA ALA A 190 18.48 -69.14 -36.26
C ALA A 190 19.40 -70.32 -35.84
N SER A 191 19.03 -71.60 -35.95
CA SER A 191 18.79 -72.42 -37.16
C SER A 191 20.00 -72.46 -38.08
#